data_AF-A0A1X7SR79-F1
#
_entry.id   AF-A0A1X7SR79-F1
#
_cell.length_a   1.000
_cell.length_b   1.000
_cell.length_c   1.000
_cell.angle_alpha   90.00
_cell.angle_beta   90.00
_cell.angle_gamma   90.00
#
_symmetry.space_group_name_H-M   'P 1'
#
loop_
_entity.id
_entity.type
_entity.pdbx_description
1 polymer ?
#
loop_
_entity_poly.entity_id
_entity_poly.type
_entity_poly.pdbx_seq_one_letter_code
_entity_poly.pdbx_strand_id
1 'polypeptide(L)'
;MMKAGCIILLVVGAAVSIPPPDDQLHIYALPVGQGDSTVVQCPKADNGMISIIDMGSSKSTGFSKDDALRYLSGQEIKLIMLTHSDADHINFIQPLLDTYQKDSVPVYHSCQWSRYRISSDKAVPHRVSKCCGIEGCNTELVLCPNSNAVLLVVGSELSNCGRKRNRDSILAIIKYQGVKTLVVGDFEGTKTFIRKYLDCVGHAPNSELQSDIYRLSHHGAWNGLANRREFLAAVDAKYVFSSSGLKSNYKHPRCELYDIYKGRVAVEEKYHEYTCYKKYGGAITYYINDAIYATSVIPLFIFLQIN
;
A
#
# COMPACT_ATOMS: atom_id res chain seq x y z
N MET A 1 9.86 9.83 -21.98
CA MET A 1 9.35 8.60 -21.35
C MET A 1 9.47 8.80 -19.85
N MET A 2 8.36 8.92 -19.11
CA MET A 2 8.40 9.03 -17.65
C MET A 2 8.92 7.70 -17.08
N LYS A 3 9.94 7.75 -16.22
CA LYS A 3 10.54 6.56 -15.60
C LYS A 3 10.10 6.51 -14.14
N ALA A 4 9.10 5.70 -13.81
CA ALA A 4 9.02 5.16 -12.46
C ALA A 4 10.22 4.21 -12.30
N GLY A 5 11.18 4.59 -11.47
CA GLY A 5 12.33 3.75 -11.13
C GLY A 5 11.99 2.99 -9.86
N CYS A 6 12.01 1.66 -9.87
CA CYS A 6 12.09 0.94 -8.61
C CYS A 6 13.58 0.78 -8.30
N ILE A 7 14.00 1.03 -7.06
CA ILE A 7 15.35 0.71 -6.57
C ILE A 7 15.22 -0.29 -5.43
N ILE A 8 15.82 -1.47 -5.53
CA ILE A 8 15.91 -2.46 -4.47
C ILE A 8 17.25 -2.24 -3.76
N LEU A 9 17.18 -1.70 -2.54
CA LEU A 9 18.35 -1.63 -1.68
C LEU A 9 18.47 -2.93 -0.87
N LEU A 10 19.50 -3.72 -1.15
CA LEU A 10 19.95 -4.82 -0.30
C LEU A 10 20.57 -4.23 0.98
N VAL A 11 19.84 -4.23 2.09
CA VAL A 11 20.39 -3.76 3.38
C VAL A 11 20.99 -4.93 4.15
N VAL A 12 22.32 -4.96 4.27
CA VAL A 12 23.06 -5.87 5.16
C VAL A 12 23.49 -5.11 6.41
N GLY A 13 22.91 -5.45 7.57
CA GLY A 13 23.61 -5.35 8.86
C GLY A 13 23.64 -4.01 9.63
N ALA A 14 23.10 -2.90 9.14
CA ALA A 14 22.92 -1.66 9.92
C ALA A 14 21.45 -1.47 10.34
N ALA A 15 21.21 -0.77 11.46
CA ALA A 15 19.87 -0.34 11.84
C ALA A 15 19.27 0.46 10.69
N VAL A 16 18.20 -0.07 10.08
CA VAL A 16 17.60 0.54 8.90
C VAL A 16 16.84 1.78 9.37
N SER A 17 17.27 2.95 8.90
CA SER A 17 16.49 4.19 8.98
C SER A 17 15.94 4.51 7.59
N ILE A 18 14.89 5.33 7.53
CA ILE A 18 14.50 5.92 6.26
C ILE A 18 15.70 6.71 5.67
N PRO A 19 15.98 6.59 4.36
CA PRO A 19 17.02 7.39 3.73
C PRO A 19 16.73 8.89 3.81
N PRO A 20 17.77 9.75 3.76
CA PRO A 20 17.56 11.18 3.55
C PRO A 20 16.74 11.44 2.28
N PRO A 21 15.82 12.42 2.29
CA PRO A 21 15.04 12.74 1.11
C PRO A 21 15.93 13.30 -0.01
N ASP A 22 15.62 12.93 -1.25
CA ASP A 22 16.16 13.54 -2.46
C ASP A 22 15.05 14.34 -3.17
N ASP A 23 15.23 14.69 -4.44
CA ASP A 23 14.26 15.50 -5.19
C ASP A 23 13.04 14.70 -5.70
N GLN A 24 12.83 13.46 -5.21
CA GLN A 24 11.78 12.56 -5.68
C GLN A 24 10.83 12.11 -4.57
N LEU A 25 9.64 11.65 -4.97
CA LEU A 25 8.69 11.00 -4.07
C LEU A 25 9.07 9.52 -3.94
N HIS A 26 9.21 9.06 -2.70
CA HIS A 26 9.50 7.66 -2.42
C HIS A 26 8.30 6.98 -1.79
N ILE A 27 7.95 5.80 -2.31
CA ILE A 27 6.95 4.90 -1.72
C ILE A 27 7.67 3.64 -1.25
N TYR A 28 7.72 3.45 0.07
CA TYR A 28 8.32 2.30 0.71
C TYR A 28 7.24 1.31 1.13
N ALA A 29 7.30 0.08 0.62
CA ALA A 29 6.55 -1.03 1.20
C ALA A 29 7.44 -1.71 2.25
N LEU A 30 7.14 -1.51 3.54
CA LEU A 30 7.96 -2.06 4.61
C LEU A 30 7.77 -3.59 4.68
N PRO A 31 8.85 -4.37 4.89
CA PRO A 31 8.79 -5.82 4.86
C PRO A 31 8.25 -6.41 6.17
N VAL A 32 7.01 -6.08 6.53
CA VAL A 32 6.35 -6.50 7.78
C VAL A 32 5.83 -7.94 7.77
N GLY A 33 6.02 -8.65 6.65
CA GLY A 33 5.50 -9.99 6.46
C GLY A 33 4.01 -9.97 6.13
N GLN A 34 3.18 -10.69 6.90
CA GLN A 34 1.74 -10.71 6.65
C GLN A 34 1.06 -9.50 7.29
N GLY A 35 0.91 -8.44 6.53
CA GLY A 35 0.22 -7.21 6.89
C GLY A 35 0.52 -6.12 5.87
N ASP A 36 0.12 -4.89 6.17
CA ASP A 36 0.41 -3.75 5.31
C ASP A 36 1.11 -2.63 6.09
N SER A 37 2.09 -2.02 5.45
CA SER A 37 2.88 -0.91 6.00
C SER A 37 3.53 -0.18 4.85
N THR A 38 2.88 0.88 4.40
CA THR A 38 3.36 1.71 3.29
C THR A 38 3.71 3.10 3.81
N VAL A 39 4.89 3.61 3.43
CA VAL A 39 5.36 4.94 3.82
C VAL A 39 5.59 5.73 2.54
N VAL A 40 5.02 6.93 2.47
CA VAL A 40 5.27 7.90 1.40
C VAL A 40 6.14 9.00 1.95
N GLN A 41 7.37 9.14 1.47
CA GLN A 41 8.28 10.22 1.86
C GLN A 41 8.29 11.29 0.79
N CYS A 42 8.04 12.53 1.22
CA CYS A 42 8.07 13.67 0.34
C CYS A 42 9.49 14.01 -0.15
N PRO A 43 9.60 14.71 -1.29
CA PRO A 43 10.88 15.24 -1.74
C PRO A 43 11.52 16.19 -0.73
N LYS A 44 12.79 16.51 -0.97
CA LYS A 44 13.59 17.46 -0.18
C LYS A 44 12.94 18.84 -0.06
N ALA A 45 12.17 19.28 -1.06
CA ALA A 45 11.41 20.54 -1.02
C ALA A 45 10.34 20.59 0.09
N ASP A 46 9.93 19.43 0.61
CA ASP A 46 8.99 19.25 1.73
C ASP A 46 9.71 18.70 2.99
N ASN A 47 11.03 18.83 3.05
CA ASN A 47 11.89 18.37 4.14
C ASN A 47 11.79 16.86 4.45
N GLY A 48 11.33 16.04 3.50
CA GLY A 48 11.22 14.59 3.72
C GLY A 48 10.10 14.18 4.68
N MET A 49 9.11 15.03 4.95
CA MET A 49 7.95 14.62 5.76
C MET A 49 7.27 13.38 5.16
N ILE A 50 6.71 12.55 6.03
CA ILE A 50 6.16 11.26 5.63
C ILE A 50 4.65 11.20 5.82
N SER A 51 3.98 10.42 4.98
CA SER A 51 2.62 9.94 5.20
C SER A 51 2.64 8.42 5.30
N ILE A 52 1.77 7.85 6.15
CA ILE A 52 1.71 6.41 6.37
C ILE A 52 0.38 5.88 5.87
N ILE A 53 0.39 4.77 5.15
CA ILE A 53 -0.80 4.06 4.67
C ILE A 53 -0.74 2.65 5.22
N ASP A 54 -1.58 2.41 6.22
CA ASP A 54 -1.54 1.25 7.12
C ASP A 54 -0.17 1.07 7.82
N MET A 55 -0.20 0.46 9.01
CA MET A 55 1.01 -0.07 9.63
C MET A 55 0.68 -1.20 10.60
N GLY A 56 0.91 -2.44 10.16
CA GLY A 56 0.75 -3.60 11.01
C GLY A 56 1.24 -4.92 10.42
N SER A 57 1.12 -5.95 11.25
CA SER A 57 1.42 -7.34 10.87
C SER A 57 0.67 -8.33 11.75
N SER A 58 0.11 -9.40 11.16
CA SER A 58 -0.48 -10.52 11.90
C SER A 58 0.58 -11.49 12.43
N LYS A 59 1.73 -11.58 11.75
CA LYS A 59 2.91 -12.36 12.14
C LYS A 59 4.15 -11.70 11.52
N SER A 60 4.95 -11.04 12.36
CA SER A 60 6.20 -10.43 11.93
C SER A 60 7.20 -11.49 11.49
N THR A 61 7.28 -11.72 10.19
CA THR A 61 8.31 -12.55 9.55
C THR A 61 9.41 -11.73 8.89
N GLY A 62 9.23 -10.40 8.86
CA GLY A 62 10.27 -9.40 8.63
C GLY A 62 10.23 -8.34 9.73
N PHE A 63 9.99 -7.07 9.38
CA PHE A 63 9.93 -5.94 10.31
C PHE A 63 8.94 -6.15 11.44
N SER A 64 9.46 -6.23 12.66
CA SER A 64 8.64 -6.16 13.86
C SER A 64 8.10 -4.75 14.06
N LYS A 65 7.18 -4.62 15.02
CA LYS A 65 6.73 -3.31 15.52
C LYS A 65 7.92 -2.43 15.86
N ASP A 66 8.90 -2.94 16.62
CA ASP A 66 10.03 -2.15 17.09
C ASP A 66 10.99 -1.77 15.94
N ASP A 67 11.10 -2.62 14.91
CA ASP A 67 11.87 -2.29 13.70
C ASP A 67 11.19 -1.17 12.90
N ALA A 68 9.86 -1.24 12.73
CA ALA A 68 9.09 -0.19 12.06
C ALA A 68 9.17 1.14 12.81
N LEU A 69 9.03 1.13 14.15
CA LEU A 69 9.18 2.33 14.98
C LEU A 69 10.59 2.92 14.87
N ARG A 70 11.62 2.08 14.84
CA ARG A 70 13.01 2.53 14.69
C ARG A 70 13.27 3.11 13.30
N TYR A 71 12.71 2.49 12.25
CA TYR A 71 12.82 2.96 10.87
C TYR A 71 12.23 4.36 10.68
N LEU A 72 11.13 4.65 11.38
CA LEU A 72 10.41 5.93 11.33
C LEU A 72 10.84 6.93 12.41
N SER A 73 11.85 6.60 13.22
CA SER A 73 12.27 7.45 14.33
C SER A 73 12.73 8.82 13.84
N GLY A 74 12.25 9.87 14.52
CA GLY A 74 12.59 11.27 14.20
C GLY A 74 11.90 11.86 12.97
N GLN A 75 11.07 11.08 12.26
CA GLN A 75 10.36 11.58 11.08
C GLN A 75 9.14 12.41 11.46
N GLU A 76 8.85 13.44 10.66
CA GLU A 76 7.59 14.18 10.73
C GLU A 76 6.50 13.43 9.97
N ILE A 77 5.44 13.04 10.67
CA ILE A 77 4.27 12.40 10.08
C ILE A 77 3.24 13.48 9.73
N LYS A 78 2.99 13.64 8.43
CA LYS A 78 1.98 14.54 7.88
C LYS A 78 0.57 14.03 8.11
N LEU A 79 0.32 12.76 7.79
CA LEU A 79 -0.95 12.08 8.00
C LEU A 79 -0.78 10.56 8.05
N ILE A 80 -1.79 9.90 8.58
CA ILE A 80 -1.94 8.45 8.52
C ILE A 80 -3.26 8.14 7.81
N MET A 81 -3.26 7.19 6.88
CA MET A 81 -4.46 6.61 6.29
C MET A 81 -4.56 5.14 6.70
N LEU A 82 -5.66 4.77 7.35
CA LEU A 82 -5.96 3.39 7.71
C LEU A 82 -7.04 2.87 6.78
N THR A 83 -6.67 1.96 5.88
CA THR A 83 -7.57 1.45 4.84
C THR A 83 -8.78 0.78 5.48
N HIS A 84 -8.57 -0.08 6.47
CA HIS A 84 -9.62 -0.74 7.25
C HIS A 84 -9.10 -1.16 8.63
N SER A 85 -9.96 -1.76 9.45
CA SER A 85 -9.69 -1.97 10.88
C SER A 85 -9.13 -3.37 11.22
N ASP A 86 -8.50 -4.06 10.27
CA ASP A 86 -7.91 -5.38 10.56
C ASP A 86 -6.55 -5.21 11.24
N ALA A 87 -6.22 -6.14 12.13
CA ALA A 87 -5.10 -5.97 13.05
C ALA A 87 -3.75 -5.86 12.31
N ASP A 88 -3.58 -6.60 11.21
CA ASP A 88 -2.39 -6.58 10.37
C ASP A 88 -2.25 -5.31 9.51
N HIS A 89 -3.18 -4.36 9.64
CA HIS A 89 -3.10 -3.04 9.03
C HIS A 89 -2.92 -1.91 10.05
N ILE A 90 -3.18 -2.16 11.34
CA ILE A 90 -3.29 -1.07 12.33
C ILE A 90 -2.52 -1.31 13.62
N ASN A 91 -2.07 -2.53 13.90
CA ASN A 91 -1.56 -2.88 15.24
C ASN A 91 -0.20 -2.25 15.59
N PHE A 92 0.50 -1.61 14.65
CA PHE A 92 1.69 -0.81 14.96
C PHE A 92 1.39 0.69 15.11
N ILE A 93 0.17 1.15 14.77
CA ILE A 93 -0.19 2.57 14.79
C ILE A 93 -0.30 3.12 16.21
N GLN A 94 -0.96 2.40 17.13
CA GLN A 94 -1.04 2.84 18.54
C GLN A 94 0.36 3.02 19.15
N PRO A 95 1.28 2.03 19.09
CA PRO A 95 2.67 2.21 19.51
C PRO A 95 3.42 3.36 18.82
N LEU A 96 3.16 3.59 17.53
CA LEU A 96 3.77 4.71 16.79
C LEU A 96 3.32 6.05 17.37
N LEU A 97 2.03 6.22 17.56
CA LEU A 97 1.49 7.45 18.12
C LEU A 97 1.99 7.67 19.55
N ASP A 98 2.02 6.64 20.38
CA ASP A 98 2.49 6.75 21.77
C ASP A 98 3.95 7.23 21.86
N THR A 99 4.79 6.85 20.89
CA THR A 99 6.21 7.26 20.80
C THR A 99 6.44 8.51 19.94
N TYR A 100 5.43 9.01 19.24
CA TYR A 100 5.54 10.18 18.36
C TYR A 100 5.78 11.47 19.16
N GLN A 101 6.72 12.30 18.72
CA GLN A 101 7.18 13.45 19.52
C GLN A 101 6.33 14.72 19.33
N LYS A 102 5.53 14.81 18.26
CA LYS A 102 4.67 15.97 18.00
C LYS A 102 3.28 15.80 18.63
N ASP A 103 2.56 16.91 18.73
CA ASP A 103 1.30 17.01 19.47
C ASP A 103 0.18 16.12 18.93
N SER A 104 0.01 16.03 17.61
CA SER A 104 -1.03 15.22 17.00
C SER A 104 -0.79 14.94 15.51
N VAL A 105 -1.51 13.96 14.97
CA VAL A 105 -1.50 13.56 13.55
C VAL A 105 -2.93 13.29 13.08
N PRO A 106 -3.35 13.82 11.91
CA PRO A 106 -4.62 13.45 11.30
C PRO A 106 -4.59 11.98 10.83
N VAL A 107 -5.58 11.20 11.26
CA VAL A 107 -5.73 9.78 10.93
C VAL A 107 -7.03 9.57 10.15
N TYR A 108 -6.91 9.29 8.86
CA TYR A 108 -8.03 9.06 7.96
C TYR A 108 -8.46 7.59 7.99
N HIS A 109 -9.76 7.32 8.08
CA HIS A 109 -10.29 5.97 8.24
C HIS A 109 -11.70 5.82 7.65
N SER A 110 -12.11 4.62 7.18
CA SER A 110 -13.41 4.44 6.51
C SER A 110 -14.59 4.25 7.48
N CYS A 111 -14.43 3.36 8.46
CA CYS A 111 -15.50 2.96 9.37
C CYS A 111 -15.47 3.68 10.73
N GLN A 112 -16.43 3.39 11.61
CA GLN A 112 -16.46 3.97 12.96
C GLN A 112 -15.11 3.78 13.68
N TRP A 113 -14.59 4.86 14.26
CA TRP A 113 -13.25 4.91 14.89
C TRP A 113 -13.05 3.85 15.99
N SER A 114 -14.10 3.52 16.74
CA SER A 114 -14.08 2.49 17.78
C SER A 114 -13.62 1.11 17.28
N ARG A 115 -13.72 0.82 15.98
CA ARG A 115 -13.24 -0.44 15.39
C ARG A 115 -11.73 -0.52 15.27
N TYR A 116 -11.04 0.62 15.22
CA TYR A 116 -9.59 0.69 15.03
C TYR A 116 -8.83 0.47 16.34
N ARG A 117 -9.49 0.58 17.50
CA ARG A 117 -8.91 0.31 18.83
C ARG A 117 -7.63 1.14 19.09
N ILE A 118 -7.57 2.33 18.51
CA ILE A 118 -6.53 3.34 18.76
C ILE A 118 -7.12 4.34 19.76
N SER A 119 -6.44 4.52 20.89
CA SER A 119 -6.82 5.40 21.99
C SER A 119 -5.79 6.48 22.29
N SER A 120 -4.69 6.55 21.54
CA SER A 120 -3.68 7.61 21.68
C SER A 120 -4.33 8.98 21.47
N ASP A 121 -4.03 9.93 22.35
CA ASP A 121 -4.53 11.31 22.31
C ASP A 121 -3.93 12.12 21.14
N LYS A 122 -2.79 11.66 20.61
CA LYS A 122 -2.16 12.21 19.40
C LYS A 122 -2.92 11.87 18.11
N ALA A 123 -3.87 10.94 18.13
CA ALA A 123 -4.68 10.64 16.95
C ALA A 123 -5.82 11.65 16.78
N VAL A 124 -5.88 12.32 15.63
CA VAL A 124 -7.04 13.14 15.23
C VAL A 124 -7.83 12.38 14.17
N PRO A 125 -8.90 11.63 14.53
CA PRO A 125 -9.60 10.78 13.60
C PRO A 125 -10.46 11.58 12.60
N HIS A 126 -10.29 11.29 11.31
CA HIS A 126 -11.08 11.83 10.21
C HIS A 126 -11.75 10.71 9.43
N ARG A 127 -13.09 10.62 9.51
CA ARG A 127 -13.83 9.59 8.79
C ARG A 127 -13.99 9.94 7.31
N VAL A 128 -13.51 9.07 6.43
CA VAL A 128 -13.80 9.06 4.99
C VAL A 128 -15.05 8.22 4.76
N SER A 129 -16.21 8.89 4.76
CA SER A 129 -17.52 8.24 4.64
C SER A 129 -17.70 7.54 3.28
N LYS A 130 -18.75 6.71 3.20
CA LYS A 130 -19.14 6.01 1.98
C LYS A 130 -19.14 6.89 0.74
N CYS A 131 -18.31 6.51 -0.22
CA CYS A 131 -18.17 7.22 -1.49
C CYS A 131 -17.63 6.29 -2.59
N CYS A 132 -17.70 6.74 -3.83
CA CYS A 132 -17.20 6.00 -4.98
C CYS A 132 -16.83 6.96 -6.12
N GLY A 133 -15.67 6.74 -6.76
CA GLY A 133 -15.08 7.63 -7.77
C GLY A 133 -14.42 8.86 -7.15
N ILE A 134 -13.51 9.51 -7.90
CA ILE A 134 -12.82 10.72 -7.42
C ILE A 134 -13.84 11.82 -7.11
N GLU A 135 -14.75 12.09 -8.05
CA GLU A 135 -15.79 13.11 -7.90
C GLU A 135 -16.75 12.78 -6.75
N GLY A 136 -17.22 11.53 -6.67
CA GLY A 136 -18.15 11.10 -5.63
C GLY A 136 -17.53 11.05 -4.23
N CYS A 137 -16.22 10.86 -4.13
CA CYS A 137 -15.49 10.93 -2.86
C CYS A 137 -15.09 12.35 -2.47
N ASN A 138 -14.77 13.21 -3.45
CA ASN A 138 -14.38 14.61 -3.25
C ASN A 138 -13.41 14.79 -2.05
N THR A 139 -12.47 13.86 -1.92
CA THR A 139 -11.52 13.80 -0.81
C THR A 139 -10.12 13.73 -1.40
N GLU A 140 -9.45 14.88 -1.39
CA GLU A 140 -8.06 15.05 -1.78
C GLU A 140 -7.23 15.39 -0.53
N LEU A 141 -6.18 14.63 -0.29
CA LEU A 141 -5.25 14.84 0.81
C LEU A 141 -3.91 15.28 0.25
N VAL A 142 -3.46 16.49 0.61
CA VAL A 142 -2.14 16.98 0.23
C VAL A 142 -1.08 16.24 1.05
N LEU A 143 -0.26 15.43 0.37
CA LEU A 143 0.84 14.69 0.99
C LEU A 143 2.07 15.59 1.13
N CYS A 144 2.45 16.27 0.05
CA CYS A 144 3.68 17.08 -0.06
C CYS A 144 3.34 18.47 -0.61
N PRO A 145 3.08 19.47 0.26
CA PRO A 145 2.60 20.80 -0.12
C PRO A 145 3.45 21.55 -1.15
N ASN A 146 4.78 21.43 -1.09
CA ASN A 146 5.70 22.14 -1.98
C ASN A 146 6.01 21.37 -3.27
N SER A 147 5.67 20.08 -3.32
CA SER A 147 5.96 19.20 -4.46
C SER A 147 4.72 18.71 -5.21
N ASN A 148 3.52 19.21 -4.86
CA ASN A 148 2.24 18.84 -5.48
C ASN A 148 1.94 17.34 -5.50
N ALA A 149 2.40 16.60 -4.48
CA ALA A 149 2.00 15.20 -4.30
C ALA A 149 0.69 15.14 -3.52
N VAL A 150 -0.30 14.45 -4.07
CA VAL A 150 -1.64 14.33 -3.47
C VAL A 150 -2.10 12.87 -3.44
N LEU A 151 -3.00 12.57 -2.51
CA LEU A 151 -3.73 11.32 -2.45
C LEU A 151 -5.22 11.61 -2.68
N LEU A 152 -5.79 10.98 -3.71
CA LEU A 152 -7.19 11.08 -4.07
C LEU A 152 -7.92 9.81 -3.65
N VAL A 153 -8.95 9.94 -2.81
CA VAL A 153 -9.82 8.80 -2.49
C VAL A 153 -10.71 8.48 -3.70
N VAL A 154 -10.76 7.21 -4.07
CA VAL A 154 -11.58 6.69 -5.19
C VAL A 154 -12.65 5.69 -4.74
N GLY A 155 -12.66 5.33 -3.46
CA GLY A 155 -13.73 4.56 -2.84
C GLY A 155 -13.52 4.39 -1.34
N SER A 156 -14.61 4.33 -0.58
CA SER A 156 -14.60 4.03 0.86
C SER A 156 -15.95 3.45 1.28
N GLU A 157 -15.97 2.60 2.31
CA GLU A 157 -17.21 2.06 2.92
C GLU A 157 -18.19 1.45 1.87
N LEU A 158 -17.65 0.80 0.84
CA LEU A 158 -18.43 0.29 -0.30
C LEU A 158 -19.39 -0.84 0.09
N SER A 159 -19.24 -1.43 1.29
CA SER A 159 -20.12 -2.45 1.87
C SER A 159 -20.78 -2.00 3.19
N ASN A 160 -20.86 -0.69 3.45
CA ASN A 160 -21.53 -0.06 4.60
C ASN A 160 -20.95 -0.46 5.96
N CYS A 161 -19.63 -0.67 6.04
CA CYS A 161 -18.96 -1.05 7.29
C CYS A 161 -19.61 -2.28 7.95
N GLY A 162 -19.97 -3.28 7.13
CA GLY A 162 -20.58 -4.52 7.59
C GLY A 162 -19.58 -5.45 8.27
N ARG A 163 -19.87 -6.76 8.27
CA ARG A 163 -18.92 -7.80 8.73
C ARG A 163 -17.73 -7.99 7.77
N LYS A 164 -17.85 -7.54 6.52
CA LYS A 164 -16.86 -7.75 5.46
C LYS A 164 -15.91 -6.55 5.38
N ARG A 165 -15.08 -6.40 6.40
CA ARG A 165 -14.21 -5.23 6.63
C ARG A 165 -13.36 -4.87 5.41
N ASN A 166 -12.81 -5.87 4.72
CA ASN A 166 -11.98 -5.69 3.53
C ASN A 166 -12.73 -5.00 2.36
N ARG A 167 -14.06 -5.14 2.25
CA ARG A 167 -14.85 -4.41 1.23
C ARG A 167 -14.99 -2.93 1.52
N ASP A 168 -14.77 -2.55 2.78
CA ASP A 168 -14.91 -1.19 3.27
C ASP A 168 -13.54 -0.49 3.35
N SER A 169 -12.48 -1.08 2.78
CA SER A 169 -11.18 -0.43 2.67
C SER A 169 -11.29 0.94 1.99
N ILE A 170 -10.49 1.91 2.41
CA ILE A 170 -10.23 3.11 1.61
C ILE A 170 -9.38 2.71 0.40
N LEU A 171 -9.85 3.08 -0.78
CA LEU A 171 -9.14 2.96 -2.04
C LEU A 171 -8.68 4.35 -2.44
N ALA A 172 -7.40 4.51 -2.79
CA ALA A 172 -6.83 5.80 -3.10
C ALA A 172 -5.76 5.75 -4.18
N ILE A 173 -5.62 6.86 -4.91
CA ILE A 173 -4.58 7.08 -5.91
C ILE A 173 -3.66 8.18 -5.44
N ILE A 174 -2.39 7.86 -5.25
CA ILE A 174 -1.34 8.85 -5.07
C ILE A 174 -0.96 9.37 -6.44
N LYS A 175 -0.96 10.70 -6.61
CA LYS A 175 -0.52 11.39 -7.83
C LYS A 175 0.72 12.21 -7.54
N TYR A 176 1.75 12.01 -8.35
CA TYR A 176 2.98 12.82 -8.32
C TYR A 176 3.62 12.82 -9.70
N GLN A 177 3.94 14.01 -10.23
CA GLN A 177 4.56 14.22 -11.55
C GLN A 177 3.93 13.41 -12.72
N GLY A 178 2.61 13.20 -12.67
CA GLY A 178 1.86 12.45 -13.68
C GLY A 178 1.80 10.93 -13.47
N VAL A 179 2.58 10.38 -12.53
CA VAL A 179 2.52 8.97 -12.14
C VAL A 179 1.40 8.73 -11.14
N LYS A 180 0.67 7.63 -11.33
CA LYS A 180 -0.44 7.20 -10.48
C LYS A 180 -0.11 5.89 -9.75
N THR A 181 -0.20 5.92 -8.42
CA THR A 181 -0.07 4.72 -7.57
C THR A 181 -1.38 4.41 -6.87
N LEU A 182 -1.97 3.26 -7.20
CA LEU A 182 -3.19 2.78 -6.58
C LEU A 182 -2.88 1.94 -5.33
N VAL A 183 -3.46 2.34 -4.19
CA VAL A 183 -3.46 1.61 -2.93
C VAL A 183 -4.91 1.29 -2.52
N VAL A 184 -5.16 0.05 -2.11
CA VAL A 184 -6.54 -0.42 -1.88
C VAL A 184 -6.71 -1.24 -0.59
N GLY A 185 -5.66 -1.31 0.25
CA GLY A 185 -5.61 -2.24 1.37
C GLY A 185 -6.01 -3.64 0.91
N ASP A 186 -6.99 -4.23 1.59
CA ASP A 186 -7.44 -5.59 1.34
C ASP A 186 -8.70 -5.70 0.48
N PHE A 187 -9.00 -4.66 -0.30
CA PHE A 187 -10.21 -4.58 -1.12
C PHE A 187 -10.52 -5.84 -1.94
N GLU A 188 -11.58 -6.54 -1.57
CA GLU A 188 -12.00 -7.78 -2.21
C GLU A 188 -13.51 -7.89 -2.32
N GLY A 189 -14.02 -8.65 -3.30
CA GLY A 189 -15.46 -8.77 -3.46
C GLY A 189 -15.93 -9.85 -4.40
N THR A 190 -17.24 -10.12 -4.40
CA THR A 190 -17.86 -10.98 -5.43
C THR A 190 -17.77 -10.31 -6.80
N LYS A 191 -17.90 -11.08 -7.89
CA LYS A 191 -17.89 -10.56 -9.26
C LYS A 191 -18.90 -9.42 -9.44
N THR A 192 -20.11 -9.61 -8.92
CA THR A 192 -21.17 -8.59 -8.94
C THR A 192 -20.78 -7.33 -8.17
N PHE A 193 -20.13 -7.48 -7.01
CA PHE A 193 -19.69 -6.33 -6.21
C PHE A 193 -18.59 -5.54 -6.91
N ILE A 194 -17.57 -6.22 -7.43
CA ILE A 194 -16.47 -5.56 -8.14
C ILE A 194 -16.98 -4.87 -9.42
N ARG A 195 -17.87 -5.51 -10.18
CA ARG A 195 -18.50 -4.86 -11.35
C ARG A 195 -19.26 -3.59 -10.98
N LYS A 196 -20.07 -3.61 -9.91
CA LYS A 196 -20.77 -2.41 -9.46
C LYS A 196 -19.81 -1.26 -9.10
N TYR A 197 -18.67 -1.58 -8.49
CA TYR A 197 -17.63 -0.58 -8.24
C TYR A 197 -17.03 -0.05 -9.55
N LEU A 198 -16.67 -0.94 -10.49
CA LEU A 198 -16.13 -0.56 -11.80
C LEU A 198 -17.11 0.23 -12.68
N ASP A 199 -18.42 0.00 -12.55
CA ASP A 199 -19.47 0.76 -13.22
C ASP A 199 -19.55 2.20 -12.68
N CYS A 200 -19.21 2.39 -11.40
CA CYS A 200 -19.17 3.69 -10.74
C CYS A 200 -17.90 4.48 -11.06
N VAL A 201 -16.72 3.85 -10.95
CA VAL A 201 -15.43 4.56 -11.13
C VAL A 201 -14.94 4.63 -12.57
N GLY A 202 -15.60 3.90 -13.47
CA GLY A 202 -15.18 3.74 -14.85
C GLY A 202 -14.01 2.76 -15.01
N HIS A 203 -14.08 1.96 -16.07
CA HIS A 203 -13.11 0.90 -16.36
C HIS A 203 -12.68 0.85 -17.83
N ALA A 204 -12.98 1.91 -18.58
CA ALA A 204 -12.45 2.12 -19.92
C ALA A 204 -10.98 2.59 -19.86
N PRO A 205 -10.20 2.46 -20.95
CA PRO A 205 -8.89 3.09 -21.03
C PRO A 205 -8.96 4.58 -20.68
N ASN A 206 -7.97 5.08 -19.93
CA ASN A 206 -7.96 6.43 -19.35
C ASN A 206 -9.02 6.70 -18.28
N SER A 207 -9.66 5.68 -17.70
CA SER A 207 -10.53 5.88 -16.54
C SER A 207 -9.76 6.38 -15.32
N GLU A 208 -10.50 6.86 -14.33
CA GLU A 208 -9.95 7.34 -13.07
C GLU A 208 -9.09 6.28 -12.37
N LEU A 209 -9.47 5.01 -12.49
CA LEU A 209 -8.83 3.88 -11.80
C LEU A 209 -7.49 3.46 -12.43
N GLN A 210 -7.25 3.80 -13.71
CA GLN A 210 -6.02 3.41 -14.39
C GLN A 210 -4.81 4.03 -13.70
N SER A 211 -3.85 3.18 -13.31
CA SER A 211 -2.68 3.57 -12.51
C SER A 211 -1.42 2.85 -13.00
N ASP A 212 -0.27 3.52 -12.92
CA ASP A 212 1.01 2.95 -13.37
C ASP A 212 1.53 1.88 -12.38
N ILE A 213 1.31 2.15 -11.09
CA ILE A 213 1.75 1.33 -9.97
C ILE A 213 0.51 0.84 -9.20
N TYR A 214 0.48 -0.43 -8.84
CA TYR A 214 -0.59 -1.02 -8.04
C TYR A 214 -0.07 -1.83 -6.85
N ARG A 215 -0.47 -1.41 -5.64
CA ARG A 215 -0.35 -2.24 -4.43
C ARG A 215 -1.40 -3.33 -4.49
N LEU A 216 -0.99 -4.57 -4.76
CA LEU A 216 -1.89 -5.70 -4.92
C LEU A 216 -2.77 -5.87 -3.69
N SER A 217 -4.07 -6.04 -3.92
CA SER A 217 -5.04 -6.16 -2.84
C SER A 217 -4.77 -7.41 -1.99
N HIS A 218 -5.07 -7.30 -0.70
CA HIS A 218 -5.15 -8.43 0.23
C HIS A 218 -3.85 -9.23 0.23
N HIS A 219 -2.73 -8.51 0.35
CA HIS A 219 -1.38 -9.06 0.45
C HIS A 219 -0.97 -9.90 -0.78
N GLY A 220 -1.63 -9.69 -1.93
CA GLY A 220 -1.46 -10.50 -3.14
C GLY A 220 -2.28 -11.80 -3.15
N ALA A 221 -3.44 -11.82 -2.49
CA ALA A 221 -4.36 -12.95 -2.55
C ALA A 221 -4.98 -13.13 -3.95
N TRP A 222 -5.18 -14.40 -4.33
CA TRP A 222 -5.93 -14.81 -5.52
C TRP A 222 -6.96 -15.88 -5.12
N ASN A 223 -7.91 -15.47 -4.28
CA ASN A 223 -8.94 -16.33 -3.69
C ASN A 223 -10.28 -16.29 -4.46
N GLY A 224 -10.28 -15.66 -5.63
CA GLY A 224 -11.48 -15.38 -6.38
C GLY A 224 -12.34 -14.26 -5.80
N LEU A 225 -11.86 -13.48 -4.83
CA LEU A 225 -12.47 -12.24 -4.32
C LEU A 225 -11.54 -11.03 -4.48
N ALA A 226 -10.26 -11.18 -4.11
CA ALA A 226 -9.22 -10.18 -4.31
C ALA A 226 -8.61 -10.28 -5.71
N ASN A 227 -8.04 -9.16 -6.19
CA ASN A 227 -7.31 -9.07 -7.46
C ASN A 227 -8.05 -9.70 -8.66
N ARG A 228 -9.38 -9.50 -8.76
CA ARG A 228 -10.17 -10.05 -9.87
C ARG A 228 -9.66 -9.53 -11.22
N ARG A 229 -9.74 -10.37 -12.25
CA ARG A 229 -9.25 -10.03 -13.60
C ARG A 229 -9.86 -8.74 -14.15
N GLU A 230 -11.16 -8.51 -13.96
CA GLU A 230 -11.83 -7.28 -14.39
C GLU A 230 -11.31 -6.03 -13.65
N PHE A 231 -10.94 -6.17 -12.38
CA PHE A 231 -10.33 -5.08 -11.62
C PHE A 231 -8.91 -4.82 -12.10
N LEU A 232 -8.09 -5.87 -12.25
CA LEU A 232 -6.72 -5.73 -12.77
C LEU A 232 -6.68 -5.13 -14.18
N ALA A 233 -7.65 -5.48 -15.04
CA ALA A 233 -7.77 -4.90 -16.37
C ALA A 233 -8.13 -3.42 -16.36
N ALA A 234 -8.93 -2.97 -15.39
CA ALA A 234 -9.29 -1.56 -15.24
C ALA A 234 -8.15 -0.72 -14.64
N VAL A 235 -7.37 -1.31 -13.73
CA VAL A 235 -6.17 -0.68 -13.16
C VAL A 235 -5.05 -0.58 -14.20
N ASP A 236 -4.86 -1.64 -14.98
CA ASP A 236 -3.83 -1.78 -16.03
C ASP A 236 -2.41 -1.35 -15.61
N ALA A 237 -2.04 -1.71 -14.38
CA ALA A 237 -0.72 -1.37 -13.86
C ALA A 237 0.40 -2.10 -14.60
N LYS A 238 1.55 -1.43 -14.61
CA LYS A 238 2.81 -1.96 -15.13
C LYS A 238 3.71 -2.43 -14.00
N TYR A 239 3.67 -1.73 -12.88
CA TYR A 239 4.43 -2.03 -11.68
C TYR A 239 3.47 -2.53 -10.60
N VAL A 240 3.85 -3.60 -9.91
CA VAL A 240 3.06 -4.10 -8.78
C VAL A 240 3.93 -4.46 -7.60
N PHE A 241 3.40 -4.21 -6.41
CA PHE A 241 4.02 -4.66 -5.17
C PHE A 241 2.97 -5.15 -4.18
N SER A 242 3.40 -6.00 -3.24
CA SER A 242 2.61 -6.37 -2.08
C SER A 242 3.49 -6.62 -0.88
N SER A 243 2.95 -6.39 0.31
CA SER A 243 3.49 -6.95 1.54
C SER A 243 2.85 -8.31 1.76
N SER A 244 3.66 -9.35 1.91
CA SER A 244 3.18 -10.73 1.95
C SER A 244 4.00 -11.59 2.92
N GLY A 245 3.33 -12.28 3.84
CA GLY A 245 4.00 -13.18 4.75
C GLY A 245 4.34 -14.50 4.07
N LEU A 246 5.48 -14.58 3.38
CA LEU A 246 5.89 -15.80 2.67
C LEU A 246 6.11 -17.01 3.56
N LYS A 247 6.20 -16.86 4.88
CA LYS A 247 6.28 -18.00 5.82
C LYS A 247 4.98 -18.19 6.62
N SER A 248 3.89 -17.56 6.18
CA SER A 248 2.59 -17.62 6.83
C SER A 248 1.69 -18.72 6.23
N ASN A 249 0.68 -19.13 6.99
CA ASN A 249 -0.33 -20.08 6.52
C ASN A 249 -1.26 -19.50 5.44
N TYR A 250 -1.21 -18.18 5.19
CA TYR A 250 -2.05 -17.51 4.19
C TYR A 250 -1.64 -17.85 2.75
N LYS A 251 -0.37 -18.19 2.54
CA LYS A 251 0.19 -18.56 1.24
C LYS A 251 -0.04 -17.44 0.20
N HIS A 252 0.37 -16.22 0.54
CA HIS A 252 0.35 -15.04 -0.32
C HIS A 252 1.80 -14.53 -0.55
N PRO A 253 2.11 -13.90 -1.70
CA PRO A 253 1.21 -13.67 -2.82
C PRO A 253 1.01 -14.96 -3.63
N ARG A 254 0.03 -14.97 -4.52
CA ARG A 254 -0.30 -16.14 -5.37
C ARG A 254 0.39 -16.05 -6.73
N CYS A 255 0.87 -17.19 -7.25
CA CYS A 255 1.63 -17.20 -8.51
C CYS A 255 0.80 -16.81 -9.74
N GLU A 256 -0.52 -16.85 -9.66
CA GLU A 256 -1.40 -16.29 -10.68
C GLU A 256 -1.14 -14.80 -10.94
N LEU A 257 -0.73 -14.04 -9.92
CA LEU A 257 -0.36 -12.63 -10.09
C LEU A 257 0.98 -12.50 -10.82
N TYR A 258 1.96 -13.34 -10.49
CA TYR A 258 3.22 -13.41 -11.25
C TYR A 258 2.95 -13.66 -12.74
N ASP A 259 2.12 -14.66 -13.06
CA ASP A 259 1.81 -15.01 -14.46
C ASP A 259 1.12 -13.87 -15.23
N ILE A 260 0.41 -12.97 -14.54
CA ILE A 260 -0.28 -11.82 -15.14
C ILE A 260 0.68 -10.66 -15.44
N TYR A 261 1.69 -10.47 -14.59
CA TYR A 261 2.58 -9.29 -14.66
C TYR A 261 3.95 -9.60 -15.25
N LYS A 262 4.39 -10.87 -15.31
CA LYS A 262 5.70 -11.24 -15.85
C LYS A 262 5.83 -10.76 -17.30
N GLY A 263 6.97 -10.18 -17.65
CA GLY A 263 7.24 -9.63 -18.97
C GLY A 263 6.50 -8.34 -19.34
N ARG A 264 5.73 -7.71 -18.44
CA ARG A 264 5.05 -6.43 -18.76
C ARG A 264 6.05 -5.27 -18.85
N VAL A 265 6.94 -5.16 -17.87
CA VAL A 265 8.01 -4.14 -17.81
C VAL A 265 9.23 -4.77 -17.17
N ALA A 266 10.34 -4.77 -17.90
CA ALA A 266 11.66 -5.05 -17.33
C ALA A 266 12.20 -3.78 -16.65
N VAL A 267 12.71 -3.92 -15.43
CA VAL A 267 13.43 -2.87 -14.72
C VAL A 267 14.93 -2.97 -14.99
N GLU A 268 15.62 -1.83 -15.00
CA GLU A 268 17.07 -1.75 -15.24
C GLU A 268 17.90 -2.33 -14.06
N GLU A 269 17.23 -2.77 -12.98
CA GLU A 269 17.85 -3.31 -11.77
C GLU A 269 18.52 -4.69 -11.97
N LYS A 270 19.38 -5.08 -11.02
CA LYS A 270 19.80 -6.47 -10.88
C LYS A 270 18.57 -7.33 -10.55
N TYR A 271 18.54 -8.54 -11.10
CA TYR A 271 17.51 -9.54 -10.80
C TYR A 271 17.21 -9.61 -9.29
N HIS A 272 15.92 -9.67 -8.95
CA HIS A 272 15.44 -9.81 -7.58
C HIS A 272 14.60 -11.05 -7.38
N GLU A 273 14.53 -11.49 -6.12
CA GLU A 273 13.69 -12.60 -5.74
C GLU A 273 12.22 -12.19 -5.72
N TYR A 274 11.39 -12.98 -6.40
CA TYR A 274 9.96 -12.94 -6.26
C TYR A 274 9.46 -14.33 -5.90
N THR A 275 8.94 -14.47 -4.68
CA THR A 275 8.37 -15.74 -4.22
C THR A 275 6.85 -15.64 -4.20
N CYS A 276 6.19 -16.70 -4.64
CA CYS A 276 4.73 -16.82 -4.61
C CYS A 276 4.30 -18.25 -4.31
N TYR A 277 3.03 -18.42 -3.98
CA TYR A 277 2.43 -19.72 -3.68
C TYR A 277 1.53 -20.22 -4.80
N LYS A 278 1.75 -21.47 -5.22
CA LYS A 278 0.80 -22.17 -6.09
C LYS A 278 -0.55 -22.37 -5.38
N LYS A 279 -1.65 -22.34 -6.14
CA LYS A 279 -2.98 -22.72 -5.61
C LYS A 279 -3.00 -24.14 -5.04
N TYR A 280 -2.38 -25.07 -5.78
CA TYR A 280 -2.17 -26.46 -5.39
C TYR A 280 -0.66 -26.73 -5.35
N GLY A 281 -0.02 -26.50 -4.20
CA GLY A 281 1.41 -26.72 -4.03
C GLY A 281 2.06 -25.82 -2.97
N GLY A 282 3.40 -25.85 -2.95
CA GLY A 282 4.25 -25.01 -2.11
C GLY A 282 4.57 -23.65 -2.74
N ALA A 283 5.51 -22.95 -2.12
CA ALA A 283 6.09 -21.73 -2.65
C ALA A 283 7.01 -22.03 -3.85
N ILE A 284 7.13 -21.06 -4.76
CA ILE A 284 8.15 -21.00 -5.81
C ILE A 284 8.83 -19.65 -5.69
N THR A 285 10.15 -19.65 -5.80
CA THR A 285 10.96 -18.43 -5.90
C THR A 285 11.47 -18.30 -7.33
N TYR A 286 11.24 -17.14 -7.93
CA TYR A 286 11.80 -16.73 -9.21
C TYR A 286 12.87 -15.67 -8.97
N TYR A 287 13.86 -15.63 -9.86
CA TYR A 287 14.81 -14.51 -9.96
C TYR A 287 14.46 -13.77 -11.24
N ILE A 288 13.93 -12.56 -11.10
CA ILE A 288 13.32 -11.80 -12.20
C ILE A 288 13.86 -10.39 -12.24
N ASN A 289 13.75 -9.74 -13.39
CA ASN A 289 13.97 -8.31 -13.56
C ASN A 289 12.67 -7.63 -14.01
N ASP A 290 11.51 -8.23 -13.75
CA ASP A 290 10.20 -7.63 -14.03
C ASP A 290 9.78 -6.73 -12.86
N ALA A 291 8.99 -5.69 -13.15
CA ALA A 291 8.43 -4.74 -12.17
C ALA A 291 7.36 -5.35 -11.22
N ILE A 292 7.65 -6.48 -10.59
CA ILE A 292 6.77 -7.25 -9.71
C ILE A 292 7.51 -7.54 -8.43
N TYR A 293 6.97 -7.08 -7.31
CA TYR A 293 7.68 -7.14 -6.05
C TYR A 293 6.79 -7.71 -4.93
N ALA A 294 7.39 -8.43 -3.99
CA ALA A 294 6.72 -8.92 -2.80
C ALA A 294 7.65 -8.81 -1.58
N THR A 295 7.38 -7.87 -0.67
CA THR A 295 8.14 -7.76 0.57
C THR A 295 7.68 -8.84 1.53
N SER A 296 8.64 -9.52 2.17
CA SER A 296 8.32 -10.72 2.93
C SER A 296 9.37 -11.10 3.98
N VAL A 297 10.65 -10.86 3.68
CA VAL A 297 11.78 -11.16 4.55
C VAL A 297 12.89 -10.13 4.30
N ILE A 298 13.57 -9.71 5.37
CA ILE A 298 14.82 -8.95 5.31
C ILE A 298 15.82 -9.76 4.46
N PRO A 299 16.50 -9.15 3.46
CA PRO A 299 16.75 -7.72 3.32
C PRO A 299 15.95 -7.01 2.22
N LEU A 300 14.90 -7.61 1.65
CA LEU A 300 14.18 -6.96 0.54
C LEU A 300 13.26 -5.83 1.03
N PHE A 301 13.75 -4.60 0.90
CA PHE A 301 12.92 -3.40 0.85
C PHE A 301 12.54 -3.13 -0.60
N ILE A 302 11.27 -2.85 -0.85
CA ILE A 302 10.82 -2.35 -2.15
C ILE A 302 10.77 -0.83 -2.05
N PHE A 303 11.63 -0.15 -2.79
CA PHE A 303 11.55 1.29 -2.98
C PHE A 303 11.01 1.55 -4.37
N LEU A 304 9.82 2.13 -4.45
CA LEU A 304 9.33 2.70 -5.70
C LEU A 304 9.66 4.19 -5.68
N GLN A 305 10.60 4.57 -6.52
CA GLN A 305 11.05 5.92 -6.72
C GLN A 305 10.34 6.50 -7.95
N ILE A 306 9.53 7.53 -7.72
CA ILE A 306 8.75 8.15 -8.78
C ILE A 306 9.49 9.42 -9.20
N ASN A 307 10.06 9.40 -10.41
CA ASN A 307 10.59 10.61 -11.07
C ASN A 307 9.44 11.45 -11.62
#